data_AF-A0A812RMZ9-F1
#
_entry.id   AF-A0A812RMZ9-F1
#
_cell.length_a   1.000
_cell.length_b   1.000
_cell.length_c   1.000
_cell.angle_alpha   90.00
_cell.angle_beta   90.00
_cell.angle_gamma   90.00
#
_symmetry.space_group_name_H-M   'P 1'
#
loop_
_entity.id
_entity.type
_entity.pdbx_description
1 polymer ?
#
loop_
_entity_poly.entity_id
_entity_poly.type
_entity_poly.pdbx_seq_one_letter_code
_entity_poly.pdbx_strand_id
1 'polypeptide(L)'
;LGLGSQESHSRPARVKLPKTGVRELSLGVDHAAAITLQDELFLWGKGSLLGEVQNVLQPKRFLIEGSSHFKLVVCGELETFLVDKAGHLLAWGSNRYGQLGLGQQSGLHVAAPSHVKPLHEPVTDIVSGGNFTIASLESGDVCAWGNQTCGRLGLVETKDERICWEPSLVVATWSTVATAARPQQSRKTVRSSKDTESVAGKTEKSEETATATAKGTKDRTQNVVSFVILQTVLKQEDTNQQESALKKDAEEFEQMVQELIQEIRSLRDEE
;
A
#
# COMPACT_ATOMS: atom_id res chain seq x y z
N LEU A 1 20.31 14.89 -16.81
CA LEU A 1 20.36 13.90 -17.93
C LEU A 1 21.44 12.83 -17.79
N GLY A 2 22.58 13.07 -17.14
CA GLY A 2 23.62 12.03 -17.02
C GLY A 2 24.69 12.08 -18.12
N LEU A 3 24.84 13.22 -18.80
CA LEU A 3 25.73 13.39 -19.95
C LEU A 3 27.08 14.02 -19.57
N GLY A 4 27.29 14.37 -18.30
CA GLY A 4 28.51 15.04 -17.83
C GLY A 4 28.46 16.56 -17.85
N SER A 5 27.33 17.15 -18.24
CA SER A 5 27.09 18.59 -18.19
C SER A 5 25.74 18.90 -17.50
N GLN A 6 25.55 20.16 -17.14
CA GLN A 6 24.26 20.71 -16.68
C GLN A 6 23.46 21.35 -17.82
N GLU A 7 23.92 21.19 -19.06
CA GLU A 7 23.25 21.77 -20.22
C GLU A 7 21.94 21.05 -20.53
N SER A 8 20.97 21.80 -21.05
CA SER A 8 19.72 21.24 -21.53
C SER A 8 19.91 20.65 -22.92
N HIS A 9 19.31 19.48 -23.16
CA HIS A 9 19.33 18.83 -24.47
C HIS A 9 17.90 18.64 -24.97
N SER A 10 17.59 19.19 -26.14
CA SER A 10 16.28 19.08 -26.80
C SER A 10 16.16 17.87 -27.73
N ARG A 11 17.26 17.13 -27.93
CA ARG A 11 17.31 15.92 -28.74
C ARG A 11 17.74 14.73 -27.88
N PRO A 12 17.21 13.53 -28.16
CA PRO A 12 17.66 12.32 -27.47
C PRO A 12 19.18 12.18 -27.56
N ALA A 13 19.81 12.00 -26.40
CA ALA A 13 21.25 11.81 -26.27
C ALA A 13 21.51 10.52 -25.51
N ARG A 14 22.51 9.75 -25.97
CA ARG A 14 22.84 8.48 -25.36
C ARG A 14 23.62 8.69 -24.06
N VAL A 15 23.00 8.34 -22.94
CA VAL A 15 23.67 8.23 -21.65
C VAL A 15 24.53 6.96 -21.64
N LYS A 16 25.80 7.09 -21.22
CA LYS A 16 26.73 5.95 -21.14
C LYS A 16 26.51 5.23 -19.81
N LEU A 17 25.82 4.09 -19.87
CA LEU A 17 25.70 3.12 -18.78
C LEU A 17 26.62 1.92 -19.04
N PRO A 18 26.92 1.09 -18.03
CA PRO A 18 27.72 -0.13 -18.21
C PRO A 18 27.17 -1.01 -19.33
N LYS A 19 28.05 -1.78 -20.00
CA LYS A 19 27.71 -2.71 -21.11
C LYS A 19 26.74 -3.83 -20.72
N THR A 20 26.50 -3.93 -19.43
CA THR A 20 25.79 -4.93 -18.68
C THR A 20 24.27 -4.88 -18.96
N GLY A 21 23.76 -3.78 -19.53
CA GLY A 21 22.36 -3.60 -19.92
C GLY A 21 21.50 -3.06 -18.78
N VAL A 22 20.44 -2.31 -19.11
CA VAL A 22 19.55 -1.70 -18.12
C VAL A 22 18.26 -2.51 -18.04
N ARG A 23 17.90 -2.98 -16.84
CA ARG A 23 16.60 -3.62 -16.58
C ARG A 23 15.54 -2.59 -16.27
N GLU A 24 15.89 -1.61 -15.44
CA GLU A 24 14.93 -0.67 -14.88
C GLU A 24 15.50 0.73 -14.90
N LEU A 25 14.63 1.70 -15.15
CA LEU A 25 14.94 3.11 -15.19
C LEU A 25 13.86 3.85 -14.41
N SER A 26 14.27 4.78 -13.54
CA SER A 26 13.36 5.67 -12.84
C SER A 26 13.86 7.10 -12.92
N LEU A 27 12.94 8.04 -13.14
CA LEU A 27 13.24 9.43 -13.36
C LEU A 27 12.43 10.27 -12.37
N GLY A 28 13.13 11.00 -11.51
CA GLY A 28 12.55 12.03 -10.66
C GLY A 28 12.70 13.41 -11.30
N VAL A 29 12.45 14.46 -10.52
CA VAL A 29 12.58 15.85 -11.01
C VAL A 29 14.03 16.21 -11.30
N ASP A 30 14.90 16.02 -10.30
CA ASP A 30 16.30 16.45 -10.34
C ASP A 30 17.30 15.27 -10.33
N HIS A 31 16.81 14.03 -10.34
CA HIS A 31 17.63 12.83 -10.27
C HIS A 31 17.05 11.68 -11.08
N ALA A 32 17.90 10.72 -11.41
CA ALA A 32 17.53 9.55 -12.18
C ALA A 32 18.31 8.34 -11.67
N ALA A 33 17.69 7.19 -11.82
CA ALA A 33 18.22 5.90 -11.42
C ALA A 33 18.11 4.89 -12.54
N ALA A 34 19.06 3.97 -12.58
CA ALA A 34 18.99 2.76 -13.37
C ALA A 34 19.43 1.55 -12.55
N ILE A 35 18.76 0.42 -12.75
CA ILE A 35 19.23 -0.88 -12.27
C ILE A 35 19.65 -1.70 -13.48
N THR A 36 20.85 -2.29 -13.42
CA THR A 36 21.38 -3.13 -14.50
C THR A 36 20.81 -4.55 -14.48
N LEU A 37 21.06 -5.34 -15.53
CA LEU A 37 20.72 -6.77 -15.54
C LEU A 37 21.44 -7.58 -14.44
N GLN A 38 22.50 -7.03 -13.86
CA GLN A 38 23.30 -7.61 -12.78
C GLN A 38 22.87 -7.08 -11.41
N ASP A 39 21.70 -6.43 -11.34
CA ASP A 39 21.11 -5.87 -10.12
C ASP A 39 21.92 -4.71 -9.50
N GLU A 40 22.77 -4.05 -10.29
CA GLU A 40 23.60 -2.95 -9.81
C GLU A 40 22.85 -1.63 -9.94
N LEU A 41 22.90 -0.81 -8.89
CA LEU A 41 22.27 0.51 -8.86
C LEU A 41 23.20 1.59 -9.41
N PHE A 42 22.69 2.38 -10.35
CA PHE A 42 23.32 3.60 -10.85
C PHE A 42 22.41 4.79 -10.58
N LEU A 43 22.96 5.86 -10.02
CA LEU A 43 22.24 7.11 -9.81
C LEU A 43 23.02 8.29 -10.39
N TRP A 44 22.28 9.30 -10.84
CA TRP A 44 22.83 10.58 -11.28
C TRP A 44 21.81 11.70 -11.10
N GLY A 45 22.29 12.94 -11.03
CA GLY A 45 21.50 14.14 -10.77
C GLY A 45 21.98 14.91 -9.54
N LYS A 46 21.03 15.53 -8.84
CA LYS A 46 21.29 16.40 -7.70
C LYS A 46 21.82 15.65 -6.48
N GLY A 47 22.97 16.06 -5.96
CA GLY A 47 23.69 15.33 -4.91
C GLY A 47 22.86 15.07 -3.66
N SER A 48 22.08 16.07 -3.21
CA SER A 48 21.22 15.95 -2.03
C SER A 48 20.14 14.86 -2.14
N LEU A 49 19.77 14.46 -3.37
CA LEU A 49 18.81 13.38 -3.62
C LEU A 49 19.51 12.03 -3.81
N LEU A 50 20.84 11.99 -3.83
CA LEU A 50 21.63 10.77 -3.98
C LEU A 50 22.40 10.41 -2.69
N GLY A 51 22.30 11.25 -1.66
CA GLY A 51 23.15 11.17 -0.46
C GLY A 51 24.60 11.58 -0.71
N GLU A 52 24.82 12.43 -1.71
CA GLU A 52 26.14 12.94 -2.09
C GLU A 52 26.22 14.45 -1.84
N VAL A 53 27.42 14.93 -1.52
CA VAL A 53 27.65 16.38 -1.31
C VAL A 53 27.55 17.16 -2.62
N GLN A 54 27.94 16.53 -3.74
CA GLN A 54 27.99 17.16 -5.06
C GLN A 54 27.04 16.50 -6.05
N ASN A 55 26.62 17.28 -7.04
CA ASN A 55 25.82 16.76 -8.15
C ASN A 55 26.62 15.72 -8.94
N VAL A 56 25.95 14.62 -9.25
CA VAL A 56 26.51 13.51 -10.02
C VAL A 56 26.04 13.66 -11.46
N LEU A 57 26.89 14.18 -12.35
CA LEU A 57 26.47 14.54 -13.71
C LEU A 57 26.48 13.38 -14.71
N GLN A 58 26.98 12.21 -14.31
CA GLN A 58 27.00 10.96 -15.09
C GLN A 58 26.60 9.79 -14.20
N PRO A 59 25.98 8.72 -14.74
CA PRO A 59 25.64 7.55 -13.96
C PRO A 59 26.83 7.04 -13.14
N LYS A 60 26.71 7.12 -11.82
CA LYS A 60 27.68 6.58 -10.86
C LYS A 60 27.07 5.34 -10.23
N ARG A 61 27.87 4.28 -10.05
CA ARG A 61 27.44 3.10 -9.32
C ARG A 61 27.33 3.43 -7.83
N PHE A 62 26.20 3.13 -7.23
CA PHE A 62 25.98 3.29 -5.79
C PHE A 62 26.02 1.93 -5.10
N LEU A 63 26.68 1.92 -3.94
CA LEU A 63 26.76 0.79 -3.04
C LEU A 63 26.09 1.17 -1.74
N ILE A 64 25.23 0.30 -1.23
CA ILE A 64 24.58 0.49 0.06
C ILE A 64 25.09 -0.62 0.97
N GLU A 65 25.49 -0.25 2.18
CA GLU A 65 25.93 -1.24 3.15
C GLU A 65 24.81 -2.25 3.44
N GLY A 66 25.14 -3.54 3.41
CA GLY A 66 24.18 -4.62 3.62
C GLY A 66 23.36 -5.03 2.39
N SER A 67 23.44 -4.32 1.25
CA SER A 67 22.77 -4.76 0.01
C SER A 67 23.52 -4.35 -1.26
N SER A 68 23.81 -5.34 -2.11
CA SER A 68 24.51 -5.14 -3.39
C SER A 68 23.63 -5.39 -4.62
N HIS A 69 22.41 -5.90 -4.42
CA HIS A 69 21.52 -6.32 -5.49
C HIS A 69 20.11 -5.78 -5.28
N PHE A 70 19.68 -4.96 -6.22
CA PHE A 70 18.40 -4.27 -6.15
C PHE A 70 17.40 -4.83 -7.15
N LYS A 71 16.14 -4.89 -6.71
CA LYS A 71 15.03 -5.32 -7.53
C LYS A 71 14.43 -4.14 -8.28
N LEU A 72 14.08 -3.08 -7.53
CA LEU A 72 13.25 -1.95 -7.95
C LEU A 72 13.85 -0.63 -7.44
N VAL A 73 13.75 0.44 -8.23
CA VAL A 73 14.09 1.81 -7.83
C VAL A 73 13.00 2.79 -8.28
N VAL A 74 12.57 3.67 -7.39
CA VAL A 74 11.59 4.71 -7.68
C VAL A 74 12.14 6.08 -7.28
N CYS A 75 12.34 6.93 -8.28
CA CYS A 75 12.69 8.33 -8.13
C CYS A 75 11.42 9.17 -8.13
N GLY A 76 11.11 9.76 -6.99
CA GLY A 76 9.99 10.69 -6.82
C GLY A 76 10.38 12.15 -7.07
N GLU A 77 9.65 13.08 -6.46
CA GLU A 77 9.91 14.51 -6.65
C GLU A 77 11.22 14.91 -5.97
N LEU A 78 11.31 14.61 -4.68
CA LEU A 78 12.46 14.91 -3.80
C LEU A 78 12.83 13.71 -2.94
N GLU A 79 12.34 12.53 -3.29
CA GLU A 79 12.48 11.28 -2.56
C GLU A 79 12.93 10.17 -3.50
N THR A 80 13.68 9.23 -2.96
CA THR A 80 14.11 8.04 -3.68
C THR A 80 13.81 6.81 -2.83
N PHE A 81 13.23 5.81 -3.47
CA PHE A 81 12.94 4.52 -2.89
C PHE A 81 13.70 3.44 -3.63
N LEU A 82 14.13 2.44 -2.88
CA LEU A 82 14.89 1.33 -3.40
C LEU A 82 14.46 0.05 -2.69
N VAL A 83 14.19 -0.98 -3.47
CA VAL A 83 13.82 -2.30 -2.95
C VAL A 83 14.94 -3.28 -3.29
N ASP A 84 15.49 -3.93 -2.27
CA ASP A 84 16.48 -4.98 -2.49
C ASP A 84 15.84 -6.30 -2.98
N LYS A 85 16.65 -7.31 -3.30
CA LYS A 85 16.14 -8.63 -3.72
C LYS A 85 15.39 -9.41 -2.64
N ALA A 86 15.61 -9.08 -1.37
CA ALA A 86 14.88 -9.67 -0.26
C ALA A 86 13.54 -8.93 0.01
N GLY A 87 13.28 -7.85 -0.72
CA GLY A 87 12.08 -7.02 -0.59
C GLY A 87 12.15 -6.01 0.56
N HIS A 88 13.34 -5.73 1.12
CA HIS A 88 13.48 -4.63 2.06
C HIS A 88 13.42 -3.30 1.33
N LEU A 89 12.61 -2.38 1.86
CA LEU A 89 12.49 -1.02 1.36
C LEU A 89 13.49 -0.09 2.06
N LEU A 90 14.27 0.62 1.27
CA LEU A 90 15.06 1.76 1.68
C LEU A 90 14.49 3.04 1.08
N ALA A 91 14.55 4.12 1.85
CA ALA A 91 14.10 5.44 1.44
C ALA A 91 15.07 6.52 1.91
N TRP A 92 15.19 7.58 1.12
CA TRP A 92 15.88 8.82 1.49
C TRP A 92 15.33 10.01 0.69
N GLY A 93 15.70 11.22 1.08
CA GLY A 93 15.24 12.46 0.48
C GLY A 93 14.33 13.27 1.41
N SER A 94 13.31 13.94 0.85
CA SER A 94 12.39 14.78 1.63
C SER A 94 11.41 13.94 2.45
N ASN A 95 11.21 14.31 3.71
CA ASN A 95 10.24 13.69 4.62
C ASN A 95 9.29 14.75 5.24
N ARG A 96 9.06 15.88 4.54
CA ARG A 96 8.26 17.00 5.07
C ARG A 96 6.80 16.64 5.34
N TYR A 97 6.30 15.63 4.64
CA TYR A 97 4.94 15.14 4.76
C TYR A 97 4.91 13.66 5.17
N GLY A 98 5.97 13.16 5.79
CA GLY A 98 6.08 11.73 6.14
C GLY A 98 6.22 10.80 4.95
N GLN A 99 6.47 11.29 3.73
CA GLN A 99 6.45 10.49 2.51
C GLN A 99 7.52 9.37 2.47
N LEU A 100 8.55 9.41 3.32
CA LEU A 100 9.53 8.33 3.41
C LEU A 100 9.07 7.16 4.29
N GLY A 101 8.08 7.36 5.17
CA GLY A 101 7.61 6.30 6.06
C GLY A 101 8.60 5.94 7.19
N LEU A 102 9.52 6.86 7.53
CA LEU A 102 10.57 6.63 8.52
C LEU A 102 10.19 7.13 9.92
N GLY A 103 8.92 7.48 10.14
CA GLY A 103 8.43 8.10 11.36
C GLY A 103 8.86 9.57 11.52
N GLN A 104 8.25 10.24 12.50
CA GLN A 104 8.43 11.67 12.72
C GLN A 104 9.84 12.02 13.23
N GLN A 105 10.45 11.13 14.02
CA GLN A 105 11.78 11.29 14.59
C GLN A 105 12.92 11.39 13.56
N SER A 106 12.70 10.92 12.33
CA SER A 106 13.71 10.93 11.26
C SER A 106 13.97 12.34 10.69
N GLY A 107 13.20 13.34 11.15
CA GLY A 107 13.30 14.71 10.68
C GLY A 107 12.67 14.93 9.31
N LEU A 108 12.84 16.15 8.78
CA LEU A 108 12.20 16.61 7.54
C LEU A 108 12.98 16.23 6.27
N HIS A 109 14.21 15.75 6.42
CA HIS A 109 15.07 15.34 5.32
C HIS A 109 16.03 14.25 5.79
N VAL A 110 16.17 13.19 4.99
CA VAL A 110 17.03 12.06 5.26
C VAL A 110 18.04 11.98 4.12
N ALA A 111 19.32 12.22 4.42
CA ALA A 111 20.35 12.31 3.39
C ALA A 111 20.84 10.93 2.90
N ALA A 112 20.74 9.88 3.71
CA ALA A 112 21.27 8.56 3.39
C ALA A 112 20.16 7.49 3.33
N PRO A 113 20.29 6.46 2.48
CA PRO A 113 19.34 5.36 2.41
C PRO A 113 19.07 4.76 3.79
N SER A 114 17.80 4.76 4.20
CA SER A 114 17.37 4.28 5.52
C SER A 114 16.25 3.26 5.36
N HIS A 115 16.28 2.20 6.17
CA HIS A 115 15.26 1.16 6.11
C HIS A 115 13.91 1.68 6.59
N VAL A 116 12.87 1.49 5.76
CA VAL A 116 11.49 1.82 6.09
C VAL A 116 10.90 0.72 6.97
N LYS A 117 10.40 1.09 8.14
CA LYS A 117 9.76 0.19 9.13
C LYS A 117 8.56 0.92 9.75
N PRO A 118 7.48 0.20 10.14
CA PRO A 118 7.30 -1.25 10.09
C PRO A 118 6.71 -1.72 8.75
N LEU A 119 7.47 -2.51 7.99
CA LEU A 119 6.93 -3.32 6.89
C LEU A 119 7.14 -4.77 7.28
N HIS A 120 6.04 -5.51 7.46
CA HIS A 120 6.07 -6.87 8.00
C HIS A 120 6.35 -7.93 6.94
N GLU A 121 6.28 -7.56 5.66
CA GLU A 121 6.48 -8.45 4.52
C GLU A 121 7.34 -7.79 3.44
N PRO A 122 7.96 -8.58 2.55
CA PRO A 122 8.69 -8.09 1.39
C PRO A 122 7.84 -7.16 0.51
N VAL A 123 8.39 -6.01 0.15
CA VAL A 123 7.77 -5.07 -0.79
C VAL A 123 7.92 -5.58 -2.21
N THR A 124 6.81 -5.61 -2.95
CA THR A 124 6.81 -6.02 -4.36
C THR A 124 6.94 -4.86 -5.31
N ASP A 125 6.18 -3.78 -5.08
CA ASP A 125 6.17 -2.55 -5.87
C ASP A 125 5.95 -1.32 -4.98
N ILE A 126 6.32 -0.15 -5.49
CA ILE A 126 6.15 1.13 -4.80
C ILE A 126 5.78 2.24 -5.78
N VAL A 127 4.96 3.18 -5.32
CA VAL A 127 4.54 4.37 -6.07
C VAL A 127 4.70 5.58 -5.17
N SER A 128 5.37 6.63 -5.66
CA SER A 128 5.43 7.93 -5.01
C SER A 128 4.51 8.94 -5.69
N GLY A 129 3.73 9.67 -4.89
CA GLY A 129 2.93 10.82 -5.30
C GLY A 129 3.51 12.16 -4.86
N GLY A 130 4.82 12.23 -4.58
CA GLY A 130 5.55 13.45 -4.15
C GLY A 130 5.42 13.75 -2.65
N ASN A 131 4.18 13.74 -2.15
CA ASN A 131 3.89 13.99 -0.72
C ASN A 131 3.30 12.77 -0.01
N PHE A 132 3.10 11.67 -0.72
CA PHE A 132 2.61 10.41 -0.17
C PHE A 132 3.18 9.24 -0.96
N THR A 133 3.13 8.07 -0.36
CA THR A 133 3.71 6.85 -0.92
C THR A 133 2.77 5.67 -0.67
N ILE A 134 2.69 4.77 -1.64
CA ILE A 134 1.93 3.54 -1.58
C ILE A 134 2.86 2.38 -1.96
N ALA A 135 2.86 1.31 -1.20
CA ALA A 135 3.61 0.09 -1.49
C ALA A 135 2.71 -1.14 -1.46
N SER A 136 2.98 -2.08 -2.36
CA SER A 136 2.37 -3.41 -2.33
C SER A 136 3.33 -4.40 -1.67
N LEU A 137 2.78 -5.34 -0.91
CA LEU A 137 3.50 -6.41 -0.23
C LEU A 137 3.31 -7.75 -0.97
N GLU A 138 4.17 -8.72 -0.67
CA GLU A 138 4.10 -10.06 -1.26
C GLU A 138 2.78 -10.80 -0.96
N SER A 139 2.12 -10.55 0.18
CA SER A 139 0.77 -11.04 0.47
C SER A 139 -0.31 -10.51 -0.48
N GLY A 140 -0.04 -9.41 -1.19
CA GLY A 140 -1.02 -8.61 -1.90
C GLY A 140 -1.63 -7.48 -1.07
N ASP A 141 -1.23 -7.34 0.21
CA ASP A 141 -1.61 -6.21 1.03
C ASP A 141 -0.99 -4.91 0.51
N VAL A 142 -1.66 -3.79 0.79
CA VAL A 142 -1.21 -2.46 0.39
C VAL A 142 -0.99 -1.61 1.63
N CYS A 143 0.18 -1.00 1.72
CA CYS A 143 0.49 0.00 2.74
C CYS A 143 0.56 1.39 2.11
N ALA A 144 0.08 2.40 2.82
CA ALA A 144 0.16 3.79 2.40
C ALA A 144 0.63 4.67 3.57
N TRP A 145 1.37 5.72 3.24
CA TRP A 145 1.85 6.71 4.21
C TRP A 145 2.10 8.06 3.55
N GLY A 146 2.32 9.08 4.37
CA GLY A 146 2.57 10.45 3.99
C GLY A 146 1.36 11.36 4.17
N ASN A 147 1.15 12.30 3.24
CA ASN A 147 0.06 13.27 3.29
C ASN A 147 -1.31 12.59 3.12
N GLN A 148 -2.19 12.71 4.12
CA GLN A 148 -3.51 12.10 4.14
C GLN A 148 -4.64 13.03 3.62
N THR A 149 -4.33 14.29 3.32
CA THR A 149 -5.32 15.28 2.90
C THR A 149 -6.12 14.78 1.68
N CYS A 150 -7.44 14.95 1.73
CA CYS A 150 -8.41 14.45 0.75
C CYS A 150 -8.56 12.92 0.70
N GLY A 151 -8.21 12.19 1.77
CA GLY A 151 -8.40 10.73 1.84
C GLY A 151 -7.54 9.92 0.89
N ARG A 152 -6.49 10.51 0.30
CA ARG A 152 -5.70 9.91 -0.79
C ARG A 152 -4.98 8.61 -0.43
N LEU A 153 -4.78 8.34 0.86
CA LEU A 153 -4.14 7.12 1.35
C LEU A 153 -5.12 5.96 1.47
N GLY A 154 -6.43 6.20 1.38
CA GLY A 154 -7.45 5.16 1.63
C GLY A 154 -7.48 4.67 3.07
N LEU A 155 -6.87 5.40 4.00
CA LEU A 155 -6.87 5.09 5.43
C LEU A 155 -8.10 5.70 6.12
N VAL A 156 -8.53 5.09 7.21
CA VAL A 156 -9.56 5.67 8.08
C VAL A 156 -9.01 6.97 8.67
N GLU A 157 -9.63 8.10 8.31
CA GLU A 157 -9.21 9.42 8.77
C GLU A 157 -9.50 9.59 10.26
N THR A 158 -8.45 9.74 11.06
CA THR A 158 -8.56 10.23 12.43
C THR A 158 -8.57 11.76 12.37
N LYS A 159 -9.48 12.40 13.11
CA LYS A 159 -9.74 13.85 12.99
C LYS A 159 -8.53 14.75 13.25
N ASP A 160 -7.46 14.22 13.84
CA ASP A 160 -6.33 15.01 14.34
C ASP A 160 -5.02 14.82 13.55
N GLU A 161 -4.92 13.84 12.63
CA GLU A 161 -3.66 13.53 11.94
C GLU A 161 -3.77 13.68 10.42
N ARG A 162 -3.15 14.75 9.88
CA ARG A 162 -3.08 15.00 8.43
C ARG A 162 -1.91 14.28 7.74
N ILE A 163 -1.00 13.72 8.53
CA ILE A 163 0.23 13.08 8.06
C ILE A 163 0.35 11.73 8.73
N CYS A 164 0.47 10.70 7.92
CA CYS A 164 0.82 9.35 8.32
C CYS A 164 2.33 9.19 8.18
N TRP A 165 3.07 9.13 9.29
CA TRP A 165 4.54 9.15 9.27
C TRP A 165 5.18 7.78 9.03
N GLU A 166 4.41 6.70 9.15
CA GLU A 166 4.86 5.32 9.09
C GLU A 166 3.95 4.51 8.16
N PRO A 167 4.44 3.46 7.48
CA PRO A 167 3.62 2.60 6.64
C PRO A 167 2.39 2.08 7.39
N SER A 168 1.21 2.38 6.87
CA SER A 168 -0.06 1.95 7.45
C SER A 168 -0.83 1.09 6.47
N LEU A 169 -1.35 -0.04 6.95
CA LEU A 169 -2.11 -0.99 6.14
C LEU A 169 -3.42 -0.35 5.66
N VAL A 170 -3.63 -0.37 4.34
CA VAL A 170 -4.87 0.08 3.71
C VAL A 170 -5.86 -1.08 3.73
N VAL A 171 -6.83 -1.00 4.65
CA VAL A 171 -7.86 -2.03 4.82
C VAL A 171 -9.09 -1.70 3.99
N ALA A 172 -9.34 -2.49 2.94
CA ALA A 172 -10.56 -2.41 2.16
C ALA A 172 -11.72 -3.11 2.89
N THR A 173 -12.55 -2.33 3.60
CA THR A 173 -13.64 -2.84 4.43
C THR A 173 -14.78 -3.49 3.66
N TRP A 174 -14.92 -3.24 2.36
CA TRP A 174 -15.96 -3.87 1.53
C TRP A 174 -15.78 -5.39 1.37
N SER A 175 -14.55 -5.90 1.47
CA SER A 175 -14.27 -7.34 1.42
C SER A 175 -14.72 -8.09 2.68
N THR A 176 -14.74 -7.40 3.84
CA THR A 176 -15.12 -7.97 5.13
C THR A 176 -16.64 -8.15 5.26
N VAL A 177 -17.42 -7.28 4.61
CA VAL A 177 -18.90 -7.33 4.65
C VAL A 177 -19.44 -8.60 3.99
N ALA A 178 -18.81 -9.09 2.92
CA ALA A 178 -19.22 -10.32 2.23
C ALA A 178 -19.08 -11.59 3.10
N THR A 179 -18.18 -11.57 4.09
CA THR A 179 -17.96 -12.72 4.99
C THR A 179 -18.86 -12.67 6.23
N ALA A 180 -19.26 -11.47 6.66
CA ALA A 180 -20.17 -11.26 7.78
C ALA A 180 -21.64 -11.62 7.47
N ALA A 181 -22.01 -11.73 6.19
CA ALA A 181 -23.37 -12.06 5.75
C ALA A 181 -23.70 -13.57 5.77
N ARG A 182 -22.82 -14.46 6.23
CA ARG A 182 -23.14 -15.89 6.39
C ARG A 182 -23.80 -16.15 7.76
N PRO A 183 -25.03 -16.70 7.83
CA PRO A 183 -25.64 -17.06 9.09
C PRO A 183 -24.83 -18.17 9.77
N GLN A 184 -24.43 -17.92 11.02
CA GLN A 184 -23.76 -18.90 11.89
C GLN A 184 -24.71 -20.10 12.10
N GLN A 185 -24.38 -21.27 11.54
CA GLN A 185 -25.04 -22.50 11.95
C GLN A 185 -24.70 -22.80 13.41
N SER A 186 -25.75 -22.92 14.22
CA SER A 186 -25.72 -23.14 15.66
C SER A 186 -24.83 -24.33 16.06
N ARG A 187 -23.73 -24.06 16.75
CA ARG A 187 -22.90 -25.12 17.35
C ARG A 187 -23.50 -25.50 18.70
N LYS A 188 -24.07 -26.70 18.77
CA LYS A 188 -24.64 -27.30 20.00
C LYS A 188 -23.57 -27.39 21.09
N THR A 189 -23.90 -26.84 22.25
CA THR A 189 -23.15 -26.95 23.51
C THR A 189 -23.18 -28.38 24.03
N VAL A 190 -22.00 -29.00 24.20
CA VAL A 190 -21.84 -30.21 25.00
C VAL A 190 -21.18 -29.79 26.32
N ARG A 191 -21.90 -30.00 27.42
CA ARG A 191 -21.42 -29.86 28.81
C ARG A 191 -20.73 -31.16 29.24
N SER A 192 -19.62 -31.05 29.96
CA SER A 192 -19.18 -31.99 31.01
C SER A 192 -18.00 -31.33 31.73
N SER A 193 -18.22 -30.75 32.91
CA SER A 193 -18.10 -31.34 34.27
C SER A 193 -16.66 -31.44 34.77
N LYS A 194 -16.47 -30.87 35.96
CA LYS A 194 -15.27 -30.77 36.80
C LYS A 194 -14.57 -32.12 36.99
N ASP A 195 -13.25 -32.10 37.22
CA ASP A 195 -12.68 -32.39 38.54
C ASP A 195 -11.19 -32.00 38.62
N THR A 196 -10.74 -31.86 39.86
CA THR A 196 -9.60 -31.13 40.43
C THR A 196 -8.32 -31.97 40.61
N GLU A 197 -7.25 -31.30 41.06
CA GLU A 197 -6.00 -31.83 41.66
C GLU A 197 -4.93 -32.38 40.69
N SER A 198 -3.61 -32.30 40.93
CA SER A 198 -2.75 -31.48 41.80
C SER A 198 -1.30 -31.73 41.34
N VAL A 199 -0.44 -30.76 41.63
CA VAL A 199 1.00 -30.65 41.39
C VAL A 199 1.84 -31.84 41.89
N ALA A 200 2.82 -32.33 41.10
CA ALA A 200 4.23 -32.56 41.51
C ALA A 200 5.10 -33.28 40.46
N GLY A 201 6.37 -32.83 40.33
CA GLY A 201 7.55 -33.65 40.00
C GLY A 201 7.92 -33.74 38.51
N LYS A 202 8.89 -32.96 38.00
CA LYS A 202 10.37 -33.18 37.98
C LYS A 202 10.91 -34.10 36.86
N THR A 203 11.84 -33.50 36.12
CA THR A 203 13.08 -34.04 35.49
C THR A 203 13.04 -34.87 34.19
N GLU A 204 13.68 -34.25 33.19
CA GLU A 204 14.76 -34.76 32.31
C GLU A 204 14.49 -35.69 31.10
N LYS A 205 14.97 -35.16 29.96
CA LYS A 205 15.66 -35.80 28.82
C LYS A 205 15.05 -37.02 28.14
N SER A 206 14.76 -36.85 26.85
CA SER A 206 15.34 -37.69 25.80
C SER A 206 15.15 -37.05 24.42
N GLU A 207 16.24 -37.02 23.66
CA GLU A 207 16.24 -36.85 22.21
C GLU A 207 15.57 -38.06 21.57
N GLU A 208 14.72 -37.86 20.56
CA GLU A 208 14.59 -38.82 19.48
C GLU A 208 14.19 -38.12 18.17
N THR A 209 15.07 -38.32 17.21
CA THR A 209 14.95 -38.00 15.79
C THR A 209 13.88 -38.86 15.13
N ALA A 210 12.96 -38.24 14.39
CA ALA A 210 12.19 -38.94 13.36
C ALA A 210 11.79 -37.99 12.23
N THR A 211 12.46 -38.20 11.10
CA THR A 211 12.10 -37.76 9.75
C THR A 211 10.74 -38.32 9.33
N ALA A 212 9.83 -37.47 8.85
CA ALA A 212 8.70 -37.88 8.02
C ALA A 212 8.21 -36.74 7.11
N THR A 213 8.66 -36.80 5.86
CA THR A 213 7.87 -36.67 4.62
C THR A 213 6.88 -35.51 4.41
N ALA A 214 7.19 -34.76 3.35
CA ALA A 214 6.30 -33.86 2.62
C ALA A 214 4.93 -34.46 2.26
N LYS A 215 3.86 -33.72 2.55
CA LYS A 215 2.70 -33.53 1.67
C LYS A 215 1.79 -32.43 2.23
N GLY A 216 1.64 -31.35 1.47
CA GLY A 216 0.75 -30.24 1.83
C GLY A 216 0.87 -29.08 0.84
N THR A 217 0.93 -29.38 -0.46
CA THR A 217 0.86 -28.37 -1.52
C THR A 217 -0.60 -28.03 -1.80
N LYS A 218 -0.86 -26.76 -2.11
CA LYS A 218 -2.05 -26.18 -2.75
C LYS A 218 -3.34 -26.15 -1.91
N ASP A 219 -3.65 -24.99 -1.31
CA ASP A 219 -4.92 -24.28 -1.61
C ASP A 219 -5.01 -22.90 -0.93
N ARG A 220 -4.25 -21.92 -1.42
CA ARG A 220 -4.49 -20.51 -1.02
C ARG A 220 -4.43 -19.52 -2.19
N THR A 221 -4.55 -20.02 -3.43
CA THR A 221 -4.56 -19.22 -4.67
C THR A 221 -5.93 -19.17 -5.36
N GLN A 222 -6.99 -19.69 -4.75
CA GLN A 222 -8.34 -19.57 -5.29
C GLN A 222 -9.13 -18.49 -4.55
N ASN A 223 -8.85 -17.22 -4.84
CA ASN A 223 -9.83 -16.14 -4.67
C ASN A 223 -9.47 -14.90 -5.51
N VAL A 224 -8.91 -15.12 -6.71
CA VAL A 224 -8.87 -14.07 -7.72
C VAL A 224 -10.26 -14.02 -8.34
N VAL A 225 -11.14 -13.20 -7.78
CA VAL A 225 -12.44 -12.90 -8.38
C VAL A 225 -12.15 -12.30 -9.75
N SER A 226 -12.56 -12.98 -10.81
CA SER A 226 -12.31 -12.55 -12.19
C SER A 226 -12.79 -11.11 -12.38
N PHE A 227 -11.98 -10.28 -13.04
CA PHE A 227 -12.27 -8.86 -13.32
C PHE A 227 -13.67 -8.65 -13.93
N VAL A 228 -14.16 -9.63 -14.69
CA VAL A 228 -15.51 -9.62 -15.29
C VAL A 228 -16.61 -9.72 -14.23
N ILE A 229 -16.39 -10.52 -13.17
CA ILE A 229 -17.33 -10.65 -12.05
C ILE A 229 -17.36 -9.34 -11.26
N LEU A 230 -16.20 -8.73 -10.99
CA LEU A 230 -16.11 -7.42 -10.34
C LEU A 230 -16.82 -6.32 -11.14
N GLN A 231 -16.63 -6.24 -12.45
CA GLN A 231 -17.36 -5.27 -13.28
C GLN A 231 -18.88 -5.51 -13.30
N THR A 232 -19.31 -6.76 -13.21
CA THR A 232 -20.74 -7.09 -13.19
C THR A 232 -21.38 -6.70 -11.86
N VAL A 233 -20.68 -6.99 -10.74
CA VAL A 233 -21.12 -6.62 -9.39
C VAL A 233 -21.18 -5.10 -9.23
N LEU A 234 -20.16 -4.38 -9.69
CA LEU A 234 -20.14 -2.91 -9.63
C LEU A 234 -21.28 -2.29 -10.44
N LYS A 235 -21.61 -2.83 -11.62
CA LYS A 235 -22.75 -2.36 -12.42
C LYS A 235 -24.08 -2.63 -11.72
N GLN A 236 -24.23 -3.79 -11.07
CA GLN A 236 -25.43 -4.13 -10.30
C GLN A 236 -25.61 -3.28 -9.05
N GLU A 237 -24.52 -2.94 -8.37
CA GLU A 237 -24.55 -2.12 -7.17
C GLU A 237 -24.94 -0.66 -7.50
N ASP A 238 -24.43 -0.13 -8.62
CA ASP A 238 -24.81 1.18 -9.14
C ASP A 238 -26.31 1.22 -9.52
N THR A 239 -26.83 0.16 -10.16
CA THR A 239 -28.27 0.05 -10.47
C THR A 239 -29.13 -0.06 -9.21
N ASN A 240 -28.71 -0.83 -8.20
CA ASN A 240 -29.44 -0.98 -6.95
C ASN A 240 -29.45 0.32 -6.13
N GLN A 241 -28.35 1.06 -6.09
CA GLN A 241 -28.30 2.38 -5.45
C GLN A 241 -29.24 3.35 -6.16
N GLN A 242 -29.25 3.34 -7.49
CA GLN A 242 -30.13 4.18 -8.30
C GLN A 242 -31.62 3.82 -8.10
N GLU A 243 -31.97 2.52 -8.02
CA GLU A 243 -33.33 2.07 -7.69
C GLU A 243 -33.75 2.44 -6.27
N SER A 244 -32.83 2.38 -5.30
CA SER A 244 -33.13 2.76 -3.91
C SER A 244 -33.39 4.26 -3.76
N ALA A 245 -32.64 5.09 -4.50
CA ALA A 245 -32.87 6.53 -4.56
C ALA A 245 -34.23 6.84 -5.20
N LEU A 246 -34.55 6.20 -6.33
CA LEU A 246 -35.85 6.35 -7.00
C LEU A 246 -37.04 5.92 -6.13
N LYS A 247 -36.90 4.85 -5.33
CA LYS A 247 -37.95 4.43 -4.38
C LYS A 247 -38.16 5.46 -3.28
N LYS A 248 -37.07 6.02 -2.75
CA LYS A 248 -37.17 7.06 -1.73
C LYS A 248 -37.85 8.31 -2.29
N ASP A 249 -37.48 8.74 -3.49
CA ASP A 249 -38.12 9.88 -4.17
C ASP A 249 -39.60 9.60 -4.45
N ALA A 250 -39.96 8.36 -4.79
CA ALA A 250 -41.35 7.95 -5.00
C ALA A 250 -42.16 7.96 -3.69
N GLU A 251 -41.58 7.51 -2.57
CA GLU A 251 -42.20 7.55 -1.24
C GLU A 251 -42.39 9.00 -0.76
N GLU A 252 -41.41 9.88 -0.98
CA GLU A 252 -41.51 11.31 -0.66
C GLU A 252 -42.61 11.99 -1.50
N PHE A 253 -42.69 11.65 -2.79
CA PHE A 253 -43.76 12.16 -3.66
C PHE A 253 -45.14 11.64 -3.22
N GLU A 254 -45.26 10.38 -2.82
CA GLU A 254 -46.51 9.82 -2.31
C GLU A 254 -46.95 10.49 -1.01
N GLN A 255 -46.02 10.78 -0.10
CA GLN A 255 -46.30 11.57 1.11
C GLN A 255 -46.81 12.98 0.77
N MET A 256 -46.14 13.68 -0.14
CA MET A 256 -46.59 15.02 -0.58
C MET A 256 -48.00 14.99 -1.18
N VAL A 257 -48.32 13.96 -1.97
CA VAL A 257 -49.66 13.81 -2.56
C VAL A 257 -50.71 13.54 -1.46
N GLN A 258 -50.39 12.73 -0.46
CA GLN A 258 -51.31 12.47 0.66
C GLN A 258 -51.56 13.71 1.52
N GLU A 259 -50.52 14.51 1.77
CA GLU A 259 -50.65 15.80 2.47
C GLU A 259 -51.54 16.77 1.69
N LEU A 260 -51.32 16.90 0.37
CA LEU A 260 -52.15 17.76 -0.48
C LEU A 260 -53.62 17.30 -0.51
N ILE A 261 -53.86 15.98 -0.54
CA ILE A 261 -55.21 15.42 -0.47
C ILE A 261 -55.87 15.73 0.87
N GLN A 262 -55.13 15.67 1.98
CA GLN A 262 -55.64 16.06 3.29
C GLN A 262 -55.97 17.55 3.34
N GLU A 263 -55.12 18.42 2.80
CA GLU A 263 -55.31 19.86 2.77
C GLU A 263 -56.53 20.27 1.93
N ILE A 264 -56.74 19.62 0.78
CA ILE A 264 -57.95 19.82 -0.04
C ILE A 264 -59.22 19.37 0.69
N ARG A 265 -59.15 18.28 1.46
CA ARG A 265 -60.30 17.79 2.25
C ARG A 265 -60.63 18.74 3.40
N SER A 266 -59.64 19.26 4.11
CA SER A 266 -59.88 20.24 5.17
C SER A 266 -60.49 21.54 4.64
N LEU A 267 -60.05 22.01 3.47
CA LEU A 267 -60.62 23.21 2.84
C LEU A 267 -62.07 23.01 2.38
N ARG A 268 -62.46 21.77 2.03
CA ARG A 268 -63.84 21.43 1.64
C ARG A 268 -64.80 21.31 2.82
N ASP A 269 -64.30 20.94 4.00
CA ASP A 269 -65.11 20.80 5.21
C ASP A 269 -65.30 22.15 5.95
N GLU A 270 -64.62 23.21 5.52
CA GLU A 270 -64.74 24.59 6.05
C GLU A 270 -65.71 25.51 5.26
N GLU A 271 -66.32 25.03 4.16
CA GLU A 271 -67.43 25.69 3.41
C GLU A 271 -68.81 25.15 3.80
#